data_AF-A0A1M2ZCD7-F1
#
_entry.id   AF-A0A1M2ZCD7-F1
#
_cell.length_a   1.000
_cell.length_b   1.000
_cell.length_c   1.000
_cell.angle_alpha   90.00
_cell.angle_beta   90.00
_cell.angle_gamma   90.00
#
_symmetry.space_group_name_H-M   'P 1'
#
loop_
_entity.id
_entity.type
_entity.pdbx_description
1 polymer ?
#
loop_
_entity_poly.entity_id
_entity_poly.type
_entity_poly.pdbx_seq_one_letter_code
_entity_poly.pdbx_strand_id
1 'polypeptide(L)'
;MVANAETPPGRTPAFQHLIDCRALKDDAARLACFDRAAASLDDAVAKKEVVIVDKQQVREAKRGLFGLSLPSFHLFGRGDEQDAEEVAQIEGKIVSATPDVDGWRIKLDDGSVWTQTDGKPTFKNPKPGVSVVVRRGALGSYILRVDNAPGVKVRRVI
;
A
#
# COMPACT_ATOMS: atom_id res chain seq x y z
N MET A 1 22.12 -23.98 -29.24
CA MET A 1 21.69 -24.02 -27.83
C MET A 1 21.05 -22.69 -27.53
N VAL A 2 19.72 -22.64 -27.38
CA VAL A 2 18.99 -21.40 -27.07
C VAL A 2 18.97 -21.28 -25.55
N ALA A 3 19.49 -20.17 -25.02
CA ALA A 3 19.51 -19.92 -23.59
C ALA A 3 18.07 -19.76 -23.08
N ASN A 4 17.66 -20.59 -22.12
CA ASN A 4 16.48 -20.35 -21.31
C ASN A 4 16.77 -19.10 -20.46
N ALA A 5 16.25 -17.95 -20.87
CA ALA A 5 16.16 -16.80 -19.97
C ALA A 5 15.06 -17.13 -18.95
N GLU A 6 15.45 -17.55 -17.74
CA GLU A 6 14.51 -17.69 -16.63
C GLU A 6 13.79 -16.35 -16.42
N THR A 7 12.46 -16.40 -16.47
CA THR A 7 11.61 -15.24 -16.23
C THR A 7 11.84 -14.77 -14.79
N PRO A 8 12.24 -13.51 -14.55
CA PRO A 8 12.43 -12.99 -13.20
C PRO A 8 11.18 -13.23 -12.35
N PRO A 9 11.32 -13.64 -11.07
CA PRO A 9 10.17 -13.85 -10.20
C PRO A 9 9.33 -12.56 -10.15
N GLY A 10 8.07 -12.67 -10.55
CA GLY A 10 7.13 -11.53 -10.64
C GLY A 10 6.82 -11.03 -12.05
N ARG A 11 7.48 -11.52 -13.10
CA ARG A 11 7.03 -11.28 -14.48
C ARG A 11 6.10 -12.40 -14.95
N THR A 12 4.93 -12.01 -15.46
CA THR A 12 3.98 -12.96 -16.05
C THR A 12 4.43 -13.34 -17.46
N PRO A 13 4.13 -14.56 -17.95
CA PRO A 13 4.44 -14.96 -19.32
C PRO A 13 3.85 -13.99 -20.36
N ALA A 14 2.64 -13.48 -20.12
CA ALA A 14 1.99 -12.48 -20.97
C ALA A 14 2.81 -11.18 -21.09
N PHE A 15 3.40 -10.70 -19.99
CA PHE A 15 4.29 -9.54 -20.03
C PHE A 15 5.63 -9.85 -20.73
N GLN A 16 6.18 -11.05 -20.52
CA GLN A 16 7.45 -11.44 -21.15
C GLN A 16 7.33 -11.49 -22.68
N HIS A 17 6.24 -12.02 -23.23
CA HIS A 17 6.00 -12.05 -24.68
C HIS A 17 6.00 -10.65 -25.33
N LEU A 18 5.47 -9.62 -24.65
CA LEU A 18 5.55 -8.24 -25.13
C LEU A 18 7.01 -7.75 -25.22
N ILE A 19 7.84 -8.10 -24.23
CA ILE A 19 9.25 -7.72 -24.22
C ILE A 19 10.02 -8.43 -25.35
N ASP A 20 9.72 -9.70 -25.59
CA ASP A 20 10.39 -10.51 -26.62
C ASP A 20 10.16 -9.97 -28.04
N CYS A 21 8.99 -9.36 -28.32
CA CYS A 21 8.71 -8.72 -29.61
C CYS A 21 9.73 -7.62 -29.97
N ARG A 22 10.40 -7.00 -29.00
CA ARG A 22 11.42 -5.97 -29.24
C ARG A 22 12.66 -6.51 -29.95
N ALA A 23 12.91 -7.82 -29.89
CA ALA A 23 14.06 -8.45 -30.53
C ALA A 23 13.90 -8.60 -32.05
N LEU A 24 12.68 -8.46 -32.57
CA LEU A 24 12.39 -8.55 -34.00
C LEU A 24 12.86 -7.27 -34.72
N LYS A 25 13.68 -7.46 -35.77
CA LYS A 25 14.20 -6.36 -36.59
C LYS A 25 13.27 -5.93 -37.71
N ASP A 26 12.50 -6.87 -38.24
CA ASP A 26 11.50 -6.61 -39.28
C ASP A 26 10.29 -5.91 -38.68
N ASP A 27 9.91 -4.77 -39.23
CA ASP A 27 8.86 -3.92 -38.67
C ASP A 27 7.48 -4.57 -38.74
N ALA A 28 7.16 -5.24 -39.85
CA ALA A 28 5.87 -5.90 -40.03
C ALA A 28 5.73 -7.10 -39.08
N ALA A 29 6.78 -7.91 -38.94
CA ALA A 29 6.82 -9.01 -37.99
C ALA A 29 6.76 -8.53 -36.54
N ARG A 30 7.45 -7.43 -36.21
CA ARG A 30 7.43 -6.82 -34.88
C ARG A 30 6.05 -6.28 -34.52
N LEU A 31 5.38 -5.58 -35.43
CA LEU A 31 4.02 -5.09 -35.23
C LEU A 31 3.04 -6.25 -34.99
N ALA A 32 3.06 -7.27 -35.86
CA ALA A 32 2.20 -8.44 -35.70
C ALA A 32 2.47 -9.21 -34.39
N CYS A 33 3.71 -9.21 -33.91
CA CYS A 33 4.06 -9.76 -32.60
C CYS A 33 3.42 -8.95 -31.46
N PHE A 34 3.58 -7.62 -31.48
CA PHE A 34 2.99 -6.74 -30.46
C PHE A 34 1.47 -6.86 -30.41
N ASP A 35 0.79 -6.88 -31.55
CA ASP A 35 -0.67 -7.00 -31.60
C ASP A 35 -1.15 -8.30 -30.95
N ARG A 36 -0.49 -9.42 -31.24
CA ARG A 36 -0.82 -10.72 -30.63
C ARG A 36 -0.53 -10.75 -29.13
N ALA A 37 0.62 -10.21 -28.72
CA ALA A 37 1.02 -10.19 -27.32
C ALA A 37 0.13 -9.26 -26.49
N ALA A 38 -0.30 -8.11 -27.05
CA ALA A 38 -1.24 -7.20 -26.43
C ALA A 38 -2.61 -7.85 -26.24
N ALA A 39 -3.14 -8.53 -27.25
CA ALA A 39 -4.40 -9.28 -27.12
C ALA A 39 -4.33 -10.36 -26.04
N SER A 40 -3.22 -11.11 -25.99
CA SER A 40 -3.02 -12.13 -24.94
C SER A 40 -2.92 -11.53 -23.53
N LEU A 41 -2.33 -10.34 -23.39
CA LEU A 41 -2.26 -9.66 -22.09
C LEU A 41 -3.64 -9.14 -21.68
N ASP A 42 -4.40 -8.56 -22.60
CA ASP A 42 -5.77 -8.08 -22.35
C ASP A 42 -6.69 -9.23 -21.91
N ASP A 43 -6.62 -10.38 -22.61
CA ASP A 43 -7.33 -11.60 -22.21
C ASP A 43 -6.97 -12.06 -20.79
N ALA A 44 -5.67 -12.01 -20.44
CA ALA A 44 -5.21 -12.41 -19.11
C ALA A 44 -5.69 -11.44 -18.02
N VAL A 45 -5.80 -10.14 -18.34
CA VAL A 45 -6.40 -9.13 -17.45
C VAL A 45 -7.91 -9.37 -17.31
N ALA A 46 -8.62 -9.62 -18.41
CA ALA A 46 -10.05 -9.90 -18.41
C ALA A 46 -10.39 -11.16 -17.59
N LYS A 47 -9.54 -12.18 -17.65
CA LYS A 47 -9.64 -13.42 -16.85
C LYS A 47 -9.16 -13.27 -15.40
N LYS A 48 -8.66 -12.09 -15.02
CA LYS A 48 -8.07 -11.79 -13.70
C LYS A 48 -6.85 -12.67 -13.37
N GLU A 49 -6.18 -13.19 -14.39
CA GLU A 49 -4.90 -13.92 -14.26
C GLU A 49 -3.73 -12.94 -14.11
N VAL A 50 -3.91 -11.70 -14.61
CA VAL A 50 -2.96 -10.60 -14.47
C VAL A 50 -3.69 -9.37 -13.93
N VAL A 51 -3.09 -8.70 -12.95
CA VAL A 51 -3.57 -7.41 -12.46
C VAL A 51 -2.48 -6.37 -12.73
N ILE A 52 -2.83 -5.32 -13.45
CA ILE A 52 -1.96 -4.18 -13.70
C ILE A 52 -2.28 -3.15 -12.63
N VAL A 53 -1.31 -2.87 -11.77
CA VAL A 53 -1.41 -1.83 -10.74
C VAL A 53 -0.39 -0.75 -11.03
N ASP A 54 -0.82 0.50 -10.98
CA ASP A 54 0.12 1.61 -11.00
C ASP A 54 0.70 1.88 -9.59
N LYS A 55 1.83 2.58 -9.53
CA LYS A 55 2.52 2.88 -8.26
C LYS A 55 1.65 3.75 -7.33
N GLN A 56 0.77 4.59 -7.85
CA GLN A 56 -0.12 5.42 -7.04
C GLN A 56 -1.19 4.58 -6.34
N GLN A 57 -1.83 3.65 -7.04
CA GLN A 57 -2.77 2.70 -6.46
C GLN A 57 -2.13 1.86 -5.36
N VAL A 58 -0.89 1.40 -5.56
CA VAL A 58 -0.13 0.69 -4.52
C VAL A 58 0.07 1.58 -3.29
N ARG A 59 0.38 2.87 -3.46
CA ARG A 59 0.54 3.81 -2.33
C ARG A 59 -0.76 4.06 -1.60
N GLU A 60 -1.86 4.26 -2.32
CA GLU A 60 -3.18 4.48 -1.74
C GLU A 60 -3.65 3.25 -0.95
N ALA A 61 -3.46 2.06 -1.51
CA ALA A 61 -3.69 0.80 -0.82
C ALA A 61 -2.81 0.68 0.44
N LYS A 62 -1.49 0.94 0.32
CA LYS A 62 -0.57 0.95 1.48
C LYS A 62 -0.98 1.96 2.56
N ARG A 63 -1.48 3.15 2.18
CA ARG A 63 -1.99 4.17 3.12
C ARG A 63 -3.25 3.67 3.84
N GLY A 64 -4.23 3.14 3.10
CA GLY A 64 -5.46 2.60 3.70
C GLY A 64 -5.21 1.43 4.65
N LEU A 65 -4.14 0.65 4.42
CA LEU A 65 -3.72 -0.46 5.26
C LEU A 65 -2.74 -0.06 6.39
N PHE A 66 -2.33 1.21 6.47
CA PHE A 66 -1.35 1.66 7.46
C PHE A 66 -1.84 1.43 8.90
N GLY A 67 -1.07 0.71 9.72
CA GLY A 67 -1.51 0.35 11.07
C GLY A 67 -2.07 -1.05 11.22
N LEU A 68 -2.42 -1.73 10.12
CA LEU A 68 -2.85 -3.12 10.17
C LEU A 68 -1.65 -4.03 10.32
N SER A 69 -1.70 -4.92 11.33
CA SER A 69 -0.76 -6.04 11.43
C SER A 69 -1.23 -7.13 10.47
N LEU A 70 -0.89 -6.99 9.20
CA LEU A 70 -1.10 -8.06 8.23
C LEU A 70 0.02 -9.09 8.42
N PRO A 71 -0.27 -10.40 8.40
CA PRO A 71 0.77 -11.40 8.22
C PRO A 71 1.55 -11.02 6.95
N SER A 72 2.87 -11.19 6.95
CA SER A 72 3.77 -10.78 5.87
C SER A 72 3.55 -11.57 4.58
N PHE A 73 2.35 -11.50 4.02
CA PHE A 73 2.08 -11.89 2.67
C PHE A 73 2.61 -10.76 1.80
N HIS A 74 3.55 -11.09 0.92
CA HIS A 74 4.12 -10.19 -0.08
C HIS A 74 3.07 -9.87 -1.17
N LEU A 75 1.92 -9.32 -0.77
CA LEU A 75 0.74 -9.09 -1.61
C LEU A 75 0.99 -8.07 -2.73
N PHE A 76 2.04 -7.25 -2.61
CA PHE A 76 2.36 -6.16 -3.52
C PHE A 76 3.77 -6.28 -4.08
N GLY A 77 4.11 -7.42 -4.66
CA GLY A 77 5.37 -7.64 -5.36
C GLY A 77 6.60 -7.67 -4.44
N ARG A 78 7.59 -8.48 -4.80
CA ARG A 78 8.89 -8.46 -4.15
C ARG A 78 9.74 -7.40 -4.85
N GLY A 79 9.60 -6.15 -4.43
CA GLY A 79 10.63 -5.14 -4.66
C GLY A 79 11.68 -5.29 -3.57
N ASP A 80 12.96 -5.26 -3.94
CA ASP A 80 14.10 -5.21 -3.02
C ASP A 80 13.89 -4.14 -1.93
N GLU A 81 14.67 -4.20 -0.85
CA GLU A 81 14.61 -3.33 0.34
C GLU A 81 14.57 -1.81 0.07
N GLN A 82 14.73 -1.38 -1.19
CA GLN A 82 14.63 0.01 -1.66
C GLN A 82 13.22 0.44 -2.11
N ASP A 83 12.26 -0.48 -2.29
CA ASP A 83 10.82 -0.16 -2.49
C ASP A 83 10.06 0.08 -1.18
N ALA A 84 10.81 0.23 -0.08
CA ALA A 84 10.36 0.79 1.17
C ALA A 84 10.18 2.33 1.07
N GLU A 85 9.41 2.78 0.08
CA GLU A 85 8.46 3.86 0.38
C GLU A 85 7.34 3.27 1.24
N GLU A 86 7.74 2.70 2.38
CA GLU A 86 6.82 2.43 3.46
C GLU A 86 6.20 3.76 3.81
N VAL A 87 4.88 3.83 3.77
CA VAL A 87 4.13 4.98 4.26
C VAL A 87 4.56 5.17 5.71
N ALA A 88 5.47 6.10 6.00
CA ALA A 88 6.02 6.28 7.35
C ALA A 88 5.01 6.98 8.26
N GLN A 89 4.10 7.74 7.64
CA GLN A 89 3.01 8.44 8.28
C GLN A 89 1.80 8.56 7.36
N ILE A 90 0.62 8.63 7.97
CA ILE A 90 -0.62 9.05 7.34
C ILE A 90 -1.10 10.35 7.99
N GLU A 91 -1.79 11.16 7.20
CA GLU A 91 -2.50 12.34 7.65
C GLU A 91 -3.98 12.13 7.41
N GLY A 92 -4.81 12.53 8.36
CA GLY A 92 -6.25 12.40 8.27
C GLY A 92 -6.96 13.40 9.18
N LYS A 93 -8.29 13.34 9.21
CA LYS A 93 -9.11 14.18 10.08
C LYS A 93 -9.94 13.33 11.03
N ILE A 94 -10.12 13.82 12.25
CA ILE A 94 -10.97 13.16 13.24
C ILE A 94 -12.41 13.20 12.76
N VAL A 95 -13.05 12.04 12.67
CA VAL A 95 -14.51 11.90 12.47
C VAL A 95 -15.21 11.83 13.82
N SER A 96 -14.66 11.02 14.74
CA SER A 96 -15.19 10.89 16.10
C SER A 96 -14.08 10.50 17.06
N ALA A 97 -14.22 10.91 18.32
CA ALA A 97 -13.37 10.45 19.39
C ALA A 97 -14.20 10.14 20.63
N THR A 98 -13.95 8.98 21.24
CA THR A 98 -14.65 8.50 22.43
C THR A 98 -13.63 8.12 23.51
N PRO A 99 -13.94 8.35 24.79
CA PRO A 99 -13.11 7.82 25.88
C PRO A 99 -13.01 6.29 25.79
N ASP A 100 -11.84 5.75 26.13
CA ASP A 100 -11.54 4.32 26.23
C ASP A 100 -10.66 4.08 27.47
N VAL A 101 -10.40 2.80 27.82
CA VAL A 101 -9.72 2.39 29.06
C VAL A 101 -8.41 3.15 29.31
N ASP A 102 -7.56 3.27 28.29
CA ASP A 102 -6.23 3.90 28.36
C ASP A 102 -6.19 5.32 27.78
N GLY A 103 -7.35 5.95 27.52
CA GLY A 103 -7.43 7.31 26.99
C GLY A 103 -8.53 7.48 25.95
N TRP A 104 -8.15 7.56 24.67
CA TRP A 104 -9.07 7.83 23.56
C TRP A 104 -9.07 6.75 22.49
N ARG A 105 -10.27 6.48 21.97
CA ARG A 105 -10.51 5.79 20.70
C ARG A 105 -10.92 6.82 19.66
N ILE A 106 -10.16 6.92 18.58
CA ILE A 106 -10.28 7.95 17.55
C ILE A 106 -10.57 7.28 16.21
N LYS A 107 -11.62 7.73 15.53
CA LYS A 107 -11.94 7.36 14.15
C LYS A 107 -11.51 8.48 13.21
N LEU A 108 -10.78 8.13 12.16
CA LEU A 108 -10.37 9.06 11.11
C LEU A 108 -11.31 8.99 9.89
N ASP A 109 -11.15 9.94 8.98
CA ASP A 109 -11.91 10.10 7.73
C ASP A 109 -11.65 9.01 6.69
N ASP A 110 -10.47 8.38 6.73
CA ASP A 110 -10.16 7.15 5.97
C ASP A 110 -10.85 5.89 6.54
N GLY A 111 -11.62 6.04 7.63
CA GLY A 111 -12.33 4.96 8.31
C GLY A 111 -11.47 4.18 9.30
N SER A 112 -10.17 4.47 9.42
CA SER A 112 -9.28 3.82 10.40
C SER A 112 -9.66 4.20 11.83
N VAL A 113 -9.56 3.23 12.74
CA VAL A 113 -9.83 3.43 14.18
C VAL A 113 -8.57 3.17 14.97
N TRP A 114 -8.20 4.10 15.84
CA TRP A 114 -6.97 4.08 16.62
C TRP A 114 -7.30 4.20 18.10
N THR A 115 -6.78 3.29 18.92
CA THR A 115 -6.91 3.34 20.38
C THR A 115 -5.60 3.72 21.02
N GLN A 116 -5.65 4.62 22.00
CA GLN A 116 -4.51 4.96 22.83
C GLN A 116 -4.08 3.77 23.70
N THR A 117 -2.78 3.64 23.98
CA THR A 117 -2.22 2.51 24.74
C THR A 117 -1.17 2.90 25.79
N ASP A 118 -0.96 4.19 26.06
CA ASP A 118 0.06 4.65 27.02
C ASP A 118 -0.53 5.34 28.27
N GLY A 119 -1.86 5.46 28.39
CA GLY A 119 -2.53 6.03 29.56
C GLY A 119 -2.27 7.53 29.77
N LYS A 120 -1.55 8.20 28.86
CA LYS A 120 -1.15 9.60 29.06
C LYS A 120 -2.31 10.57 28.79
N PRO A 121 -2.67 11.47 29.71
CA PRO A 121 -3.72 12.45 29.49
C PRO A 121 -3.23 13.61 28.61
N THR A 122 -2.91 13.32 27.34
CA THR A 122 -2.19 14.25 26.47
C THR A 122 -3.09 15.32 25.82
N PHE A 123 -4.34 14.98 25.53
CA PHE A 123 -5.35 15.94 25.05
C PHE A 123 -6.71 15.66 25.71
N LYS A 124 -7.40 16.73 26.11
CA LYS A 124 -8.63 16.64 26.92
C LYS A 124 -9.91 16.43 26.10
N ASN A 125 -9.94 16.79 24.82
CA ASN A 125 -11.14 16.60 23.99
C ASN A 125 -10.81 16.75 22.48
N PRO A 126 -10.36 15.68 21.81
CA PRO A 126 -10.09 15.71 20.37
C PRO A 126 -11.41 15.84 19.59
N LYS A 127 -11.59 16.97 18.91
CA LYS A 127 -12.85 17.31 18.21
C LYS A 127 -12.87 16.79 16.77
N PRO A 128 -14.06 16.49 16.21
CA PRO A 128 -14.21 16.24 14.78
C PRO A 128 -13.67 17.39 13.91
N GLY A 129 -13.12 17.03 12.75
CA GLY A 129 -12.56 17.95 11.76
C GLY A 129 -11.11 18.37 12.03
N VAL A 130 -10.54 18.06 13.20
CA VAL A 130 -9.15 18.38 13.55
C VAL A 130 -8.19 17.44 12.83
N SER A 131 -7.11 17.99 12.29
CA SER A 131 -6.06 17.24 11.61
C SER A 131 -5.27 16.36 12.57
N VAL A 132 -4.95 15.17 12.09
CA VAL A 132 -4.19 14.16 12.82
C VAL A 132 -3.08 13.62 11.94
N VAL A 133 -1.91 13.41 12.55
CA VAL A 133 -0.80 12.70 11.92
C VAL A 133 -0.55 11.42 12.71
N VAL A 134 -0.61 10.27 12.04
CA VAL A 134 -0.24 8.97 12.62
C VAL A 134 1.05 8.50 11.96
N ARG A 135 2.10 8.29 12.75
CA ARG A 135 3.40 7.83 12.27
C ARG A 135 3.83 6.54 12.94
N ARG A 136 4.71 5.79 12.28
CA ARG A 136 5.28 4.57 12.86
C ARG A 136 6.19 4.90 14.05
N GLY A 137 6.05 4.14 15.12
CA GLY A 137 6.87 4.17 16.33
C GLY A 137 7.77 2.92 16.43
N ALA A 138 8.42 2.74 17.58
CA ALA A 138 9.26 1.57 17.82
C ALA A 138 8.41 0.30 18.07
N LEU A 139 8.95 -0.88 17.73
CA LEU A 139 8.36 -2.19 18.05
C LEU A 139 6.90 -2.36 17.60
N GLY A 140 6.55 -1.88 16.40
CA GLY A 140 5.20 -2.01 15.85
C GLY A 140 4.14 -1.12 16.51
N SER A 141 4.54 -0.19 17.38
CA SER A 141 3.65 0.87 17.90
C SER A 141 3.48 2.00 16.89
N TYR A 142 2.42 2.79 17.04
CA TYR A 142 2.18 3.99 16.25
C TYR A 142 2.06 5.20 17.19
N ILE A 143 2.40 6.38 16.70
CA ILE A 143 2.26 7.64 17.43
C ILE A 143 1.24 8.50 16.70
N LEU A 144 0.20 8.90 17.41
CA LEU A 144 -0.84 9.80 16.92
C LEU A 144 -0.63 11.20 17.52
N ARG A 145 -0.59 12.22 16.66
CA ARG A 145 -0.61 13.63 17.08
C ARG A 145 -1.89 14.28 16.58
N VAL A 146 -2.56 15.01 17.47
CA VAL A 146 -3.73 15.83 17.14
C VAL A 146 -3.24 17.26 17.03
N ASP A 147 -3.30 17.85 15.84
CA ASP A 147 -2.78 19.20 15.58
C ASP A 147 -1.34 19.37 16.11
N ASN A 148 -1.05 20.43 16.89
CA ASN A 148 0.25 20.68 17.52
C ASN A 148 0.42 20.04 18.91
N ALA A 149 -0.48 19.14 19.33
CA ALA A 149 -0.38 18.48 20.62
C ALA A 149 0.76 17.43 20.66
N PRO A 150 1.30 17.10 21.85
CA PRO A 150 2.22 15.98 21.99
C PRO A 150 1.61 14.67 21.49
N GLY A 151 2.45 13.77 20.98
CA GLY A 151 2.00 12.50 20.44
C GLY A 151 1.69 11.47 21.53
N VAL A 152 0.67 10.64 21.30
CA VAL A 152 0.31 9.48 22.13
C VAL A 152 0.61 8.18 21.42
N LYS A 153 0.98 7.13 22.14
CA LYS A 153 1.07 5.79 21.58
C LYS A 153 -0.32 5.24 21.30
N VAL A 154 -0.51 4.76 20.08
CA VAL A 154 -1.76 4.16 19.63
C VAL A 154 -1.54 2.83 18.94
N ARG A 155 -2.61 2.05 18.87
CA ARG A 155 -2.75 0.84 18.05
C ARG A 155 -3.99 0.96 17.18
N ARG A 156 -3.90 0.50 15.93
CA ARG A 156 -5.08 0.40 15.07
C ARG A 156 -5.97 -0.76 15.54
N VAL A 157 -7.27 -0.51 15.61
CA VAL A 157 -8.29 -1.51 15.95
C VAL A 157 -9.13 -1.77 14.70
N ILE A 158 -9.53 -3.02 14.50
CA ILE A 158 -10.41 -3.47 13.40
C ILE A 158 -11.84 -3.54 13.93
#